data_AF-A0A955XW43-F1
#
_entry.id   AF-A0A955XW43-F1
#
_cell.length_a   1.000
_cell.length_b   1.000
_cell.length_c   1.000
_cell.angle_alpha   90.00
_cell.angle_beta   90.00
_cell.angle_gamma   90.00
#
_symmetry.space_group_name_H-M   'P 1'
#
loop_
_entity.id
_entity.type
_entity.pdbx_description
1 polymer ?
#
loop_
_entity_poly.entity_id
_entity_poly.type
_entity_poly.pdbx_seq_one_letter_code
_entity_poly.pdbx_strand_id
1 'polypeptide(L)'
;NGALVERNLEAEFSSETQLRLILREPDFTTAVNVAREVSRAFDPGMQTTDDLPFMGIAGARDASTIVVEIPEPFREFVPQFISMIEEIQVERSTTARVVVNERTGTVVLSGDVSISEVAVAHGNLRVSVHSSTGVSQPAAFGGGGDTAVVNNSDLTVEEELAPLILIPEGNTITDVVDALNALGTSSRDLIAILQAIDSAGALHAELEIQ
;
A
#
# COMPACT_ATOMS: atom_id res chain seq x y z
N ASN A 1 -4.46 7.34 -60.80
CA ASN A 1 -4.94 8.11 -59.63
C ASN A 1 -5.87 7.23 -58.79
N GLY A 2 -5.28 6.35 -57.99
CA GLY A 2 -6.02 5.51 -57.06
C GLY A 2 -6.08 6.20 -55.70
N ALA A 3 -7.28 6.60 -55.27
CA ALA A 3 -7.50 7.06 -53.91
C ALA A 3 -7.77 5.83 -53.04
N LEU A 4 -6.98 5.69 -51.98
CA LEU A 4 -7.24 4.76 -50.89
C LEU A 4 -8.39 5.36 -50.07
N VAL A 5 -9.52 4.68 -49.99
CA VAL A 5 -10.61 5.05 -49.09
C VAL A 5 -10.37 4.28 -47.79
N GLU A 6 -9.83 4.95 -46.78
CA GLU A 6 -9.82 4.42 -45.42
C GLU A 6 -11.24 4.55 -44.85
N ARG A 7 -11.82 3.39 -44.51
CA ARG A 7 -13.10 3.30 -43.83
C ARG A 7 -12.89 3.77 -42.39
N ASN A 8 -13.34 4.97 -42.07
CA ASN A 8 -13.60 5.35 -40.69
C ASN A 8 -14.63 4.37 -40.13
N LEU A 9 -14.23 3.61 -39.12
CA LEU A 9 -15.18 2.89 -38.27
C LEU A 9 -15.87 3.96 -37.43
N GLU A 10 -17.02 4.46 -37.88
CA GLU A 10 -17.96 5.16 -37.01
C GLU A 10 -18.39 4.14 -35.96
N ALA A 11 -17.81 4.23 -34.76
CA ALA A 11 -18.30 3.48 -33.63
C ALA A 11 -19.73 3.97 -33.35
N GLU A 12 -20.72 3.17 -33.74
CA GLU A 12 -22.14 3.48 -33.60
C GLU A 12 -22.55 3.27 -32.13
N PHE A 13 -22.12 4.18 -31.26
CA PHE A 13 -22.41 4.13 -29.81
C PHE A 13 -23.90 4.35 -29.48
N SER A 14 -24.73 4.72 -30.46
CA SER A 14 -26.10 5.22 -30.25
C SER A 14 -27.11 4.17 -29.76
N SER A 15 -26.76 2.88 -29.74
CA SER A 15 -27.64 1.80 -29.27
C SER A 15 -27.09 0.98 -28.10
N GLU A 16 -25.86 1.25 -27.67
CA GLU A 16 -25.23 0.50 -26.59
C GLU A 16 -25.77 0.98 -25.25
N THR A 17 -26.34 0.07 -24.47
CA THR A 17 -26.82 0.35 -23.10
C THR A 17 -25.73 0.09 -22.06
N GLN A 18 -24.62 -0.54 -22.47
CA GLN A 18 -23.54 -0.96 -21.60
C GLN A 18 -22.18 -0.70 -22.25
N LEU A 19 -21.24 -0.24 -21.44
CA LEU A 19 -19.84 -0.12 -21.74
C LEU A 19 -19.08 -1.27 -21.07
N ARG A 20 -18.06 -1.81 -21.74
CA ARG A 20 -17.11 -2.75 -21.13
C ARG A 20 -15.76 -2.06 -21.02
N LEU A 21 -15.27 -1.93 -19.80
CA LEU A 21 -13.91 -1.48 -19.52
C LEU A 21 -13.03 -2.71 -19.31
N ILE A 22 -11.84 -2.70 -19.90
CA ILE A 22 -10.86 -3.77 -19.75
C ILE A 22 -9.63 -3.20 -19.06
N LEU A 23 -9.27 -3.76 -17.90
CA LEU A 23 -8.03 -3.45 -17.22
C LEU A 23 -6.83 -3.97 -18.01
N ARG A 24 -5.76 -3.16 -18.05
CA ARG A 24 -4.48 -3.54 -18.66
C ARG A 24 -3.81 -4.69 -17.90
N GLU A 25 -3.86 -4.62 -16.58
CA GLU A 25 -3.29 -5.59 -15.65
C GLU A 25 -4.46 -6.20 -14.87
N PRO A 26 -4.80 -7.48 -15.08
CA PRO A 26 -5.90 -8.12 -14.39
C PRO A 26 -5.63 -8.23 -12.88
N ASP A 27 -6.51 -7.65 -12.07
CA ASP A 27 -6.49 -7.74 -10.61
C ASP A 27 -7.91 -7.57 -10.05
N PHE A 28 -8.33 -8.50 -9.20
CA PHE A 28 -9.70 -8.50 -8.66
C PHE A 28 -9.98 -7.29 -7.79
N THR A 29 -9.02 -6.91 -6.93
CA THR A 29 -9.18 -5.77 -6.02
C THR A 29 -9.32 -4.48 -6.80
N THR A 30 -8.47 -4.28 -7.81
CA THR A 30 -8.49 -3.12 -8.71
C THR A 30 -9.78 -3.10 -9.54
N ALA A 31 -10.22 -4.23 -10.10
CA ALA A 31 -11.47 -4.28 -10.86
C ALA A 31 -12.68 -3.89 -10.00
N VAL A 32 -12.73 -4.39 -8.75
CA VAL A 32 -13.78 -4.02 -7.79
C VAL A 32 -13.66 -2.54 -7.40
N ASN A 33 -12.45 -2.03 -7.16
CA ASN A 33 -12.23 -0.62 -6.85
C ASN A 33 -12.70 0.28 -8.00
N VAL A 34 -12.37 -0.06 -9.25
CA VAL A 34 -12.83 0.69 -10.43
C VAL A 34 -14.35 0.69 -10.51
N ALA A 35 -14.99 -0.47 -10.40
CA ALA A 35 -16.45 -0.56 -10.43
C ALA A 35 -17.11 0.28 -9.32
N ARG A 36 -16.52 0.29 -8.13
CA ARG A 36 -16.99 1.08 -6.99
C ARG A 36 -16.89 2.57 -7.24
N GLU A 37 -15.72 3.06 -7.67
CA GLU A 37 -15.50 4.48 -7.90
C GLU A 37 -16.30 5.01 -9.10
N VAL A 38 -16.45 4.22 -10.16
CA VAL A 38 -17.37 4.54 -11.26
C VAL A 38 -18.81 4.64 -10.76
N SER A 39 -19.27 3.66 -9.97
CA SER A 39 -20.62 3.71 -9.41
C SER A 39 -20.83 4.94 -8.50
N ARG A 40 -19.86 5.27 -7.65
CA ARG A 40 -19.91 6.45 -6.76
C ARG A 40 -19.97 7.76 -7.53
N ALA A 41 -19.24 7.88 -8.64
CA ALA A 41 -19.18 9.11 -9.43
C ALA A 41 -20.52 9.45 -10.10
N PHE A 42 -21.29 8.43 -10.50
CA PHE A 42 -22.52 8.62 -11.29
C PHE A 42 -23.82 8.25 -10.55
N ASP A 43 -23.72 7.60 -9.40
CA ASP A 43 -24.86 7.32 -8.50
C ASP A 43 -24.50 7.62 -7.02
N PRO A 44 -24.29 8.90 -6.67
CA PRO A 44 -23.87 9.30 -5.33
C PRO A 44 -24.96 9.14 -4.25
N GLY A 45 -26.22 8.91 -4.67
CA GLY A 45 -27.35 8.70 -3.76
C GLY A 45 -27.47 7.27 -3.25
N MET A 46 -26.76 6.32 -3.88
CA MET A 46 -26.73 4.93 -3.46
C MET A 46 -25.77 4.78 -2.28
N GLN A 47 -26.32 4.54 -1.09
CA GLN A 47 -25.52 4.23 0.09
C GLN A 47 -24.77 2.92 -0.17
N THR A 48 -23.49 3.01 -0.54
CA THR A 48 -22.57 1.88 -0.46
C THR A 48 -22.38 1.59 1.02
N THR A 49 -23.32 0.87 1.64
CA THR A 49 -23.08 0.25 2.94
C THR A 49 -21.92 -0.70 2.71
N ASP A 50 -20.88 -0.64 3.56
CA ASP A 50 -19.67 -1.48 3.44
C ASP A 50 -20.00 -3.00 3.36
N ASP A 51 -21.25 -3.38 3.65
CA ASP A 51 -21.77 -4.74 3.65
C ASP A 51 -22.39 -5.25 2.33
N LEU A 52 -22.58 -4.41 1.29
CA LEU A 52 -23.21 -4.83 0.02
C LEU A 52 -22.32 -4.54 -1.21
N PRO A 53 -21.65 -5.55 -1.79
CA PRO A 53 -20.62 -5.35 -2.83
C PRO A 53 -21.14 -5.02 -4.24
N PHE A 54 -22.45 -4.97 -4.46
CA PHE A 54 -23.02 -4.82 -5.82
C PHE A 54 -24.31 -4.01 -5.82
N MET A 55 -24.20 -2.70 -5.72
CA MET A 55 -25.29 -1.79 -6.03
C MET A 55 -24.70 -0.55 -6.70
N GLY A 56 -24.98 -0.36 -7.99
CA GLY A 56 -24.50 0.76 -8.78
C GLY A 56 -24.53 0.48 -10.27
N ILE A 57 -24.12 1.47 -11.08
CA ILE A 57 -24.09 1.35 -12.53
C ILE A 57 -22.90 0.53 -13.04
N ALA A 58 -21.92 0.19 -12.21
CA ALA A 58 -20.74 -0.55 -12.61
C ALA A 58 -20.48 -1.80 -11.75
N GLY A 59 -20.03 -2.87 -12.38
CA GLY A 59 -19.71 -4.13 -11.72
C GLY A 59 -18.52 -4.85 -12.36
N ALA A 60 -17.61 -5.34 -11.52
CA ALA A 60 -16.52 -6.21 -11.96
C ALA A 60 -17.06 -7.61 -12.30
N ARG A 61 -16.88 -8.05 -13.54
CA ARG A 61 -17.28 -9.38 -14.01
C ARG A 61 -16.20 -10.43 -13.72
N ASP A 62 -14.95 -10.03 -13.87
CA ASP A 62 -13.74 -10.82 -13.61
C ASP A 62 -12.58 -9.87 -13.27
N ALA A 63 -11.37 -10.41 -13.08
CA ALA A 63 -10.18 -9.61 -12.73
C ALA A 63 -9.79 -8.54 -13.76
N SER A 64 -10.32 -8.61 -14.99
CA SER A 64 -9.98 -7.69 -16.07
C SER A 64 -11.17 -6.89 -16.60
N THR A 65 -12.38 -7.43 -16.51
CA THR A 65 -13.55 -6.87 -17.20
C THR A 65 -14.49 -6.20 -16.19
N ILE A 66 -14.77 -4.92 -16.42
CA ILE A 66 -15.81 -4.16 -15.71
C ILE A 66 -16.92 -3.84 -16.70
N VAL A 67 -18.16 -4.13 -16.32
CA VAL A 67 -19.36 -3.75 -17.09
C VAL A 67 -19.96 -2.51 -16.45
N VAL A 68 -20.22 -1.48 -17.24
CA VAL A 68 -20.80 -0.21 -16.81
C VAL A 68 -22.09 0.04 -17.61
N GLU A 69 -23.22 0.19 -16.93
CA GLU A 69 -24.47 0.65 -17.53
C GLU A 69 -24.39 2.15 -17.84
N ILE A 70 -24.80 2.54 -19.04
CA ILE A 70 -24.79 3.94 -19.46
C ILE A 70 -26.09 4.60 -18.99
N PRO A 71 -26.04 5.60 -18.07
CA PRO A 71 -27.25 6.25 -17.59
C PRO A 71 -27.99 6.97 -18.73
N GLU A 72 -29.33 7.04 -18.65
CA GLU A 72 -30.19 7.65 -19.69
C GLU A 72 -29.69 9.02 -20.21
N PRO A 73 -29.26 9.98 -19.35
CA PRO A 73 -28.79 11.29 -19.83
C PRO A 73 -27.54 11.24 -20.72
N PHE A 74 -26.79 10.15 -20.67
CA PHE A 74 -25.52 9.97 -21.37
C PHE A 74 -25.62 9.11 -22.63
N ARG A 75 -26.76 8.50 -22.92
CA ARG A 75 -26.91 7.57 -24.07
C ARG A 75 -26.70 8.25 -25.43
N GLU A 76 -27.00 9.53 -25.56
CA GLU A 76 -26.72 10.32 -26.76
C GLU A 76 -25.32 10.96 -26.75
N PHE A 77 -24.62 10.88 -25.62
CA PHE A 77 -23.33 11.54 -25.33
C PHE A 77 -22.30 10.55 -24.75
N VAL A 78 -22.25 9.35 -25.32
CA VAL A 78 -21.36 8.27 -24.84
C VAL A 78 -19.88 8.68 -24.80
N PRO A 79 -19.32 9.42 -25.78
CA PRO A 79 -17.94 9.89 -25.69
C PRO A 79 -17.68 10.79 -24.47
N GLN A 80 -18.62 11.66 -24.11
CA GLN A 80 -18.51 12.51 -22.91
C GLN A 80 -18.56 11.66 -21.64
N PHE A 81 -19.42 10.64 -21.60
CA PHE A 81 -19.48 9.71 -20.47
C PHE A 81 -18.18 8.91 -20.30
N ILE A 82 -17.60 8.42 -21.39
CA ILE A 82 -16.29 7.74 -21.36
C ILE A 82 -15.21 8.70 -20.84
N SER A 83 -15.17 9.94 -21.35
CA SER A 83 -14.22 10.96 -20.87
C SER A 83 -14.34 11.21 -19.37
N MET A 84 -15.56 11.25 -18.83
CA MET A 84 -15.78 11.42 -17.39
C MET A 84 -15.34 10.18 -16.59
N ILE A 85 -15.53 8.97 -17.11
CA ILE A 85 -15.01 7.74 -16.50
C ILE A 85 -13.48 7.76 -16.44
N GLU A 86 -12.81 8.22 -17.50
CA GLU A 86 -11.34 8.28 -17.58
C GLU A 86 -10.71 9.24 -16.54
N GLU A 87 -11.45 10.23 -16.05
CA GLU A 87 -10.99 11.17 -15.02
C GLU A 87 -11.05 10.60 -13.59
N ILE A 88 -11.77 9.50 -13.38
CA ILE A 88 -11.98 8.90 -12.06
C ILE A 88 -10.67 8.33 -11.52
N GLN A 89 -10.26 8.82 -10.34
CA GLN A 89 -9.10 8.31 -9.63
C GLN A 89 -9.47 7.02 -8.89
N VAL A 90 -8.67 5.98 -9.09
CA VAL A 90 -8.89 4.67 -8.46
C VAL A 90 -7.59 4.18 -7.83
N GLU A 91 -7.69 3.73 -6.59
CA GLU A 91 -6.60 3.03 -5.91
C GLU A 91 -6.40 1.66 -6.54
N ARG A 92 -5.22 1.45 -7.13
CA ARG A 92 -4.81 0.16 -7.68
C ARG A 92 -4.23 -0.69 -6.55
N SER A 93 -4.53 -1.98 -6.57
CA SER A 93 -3.74 -2.93 -5.78
C SER A 93 -2.41 -3.12 -6.50
N THR A 94 -1.33 -2.63 -5.88
CA THR A 94 0.03 -2.89 -6.35
C THR A 94 0.68 -3.84 -5.36
N THR A 95 1.39 -4.85 -5.87
CA THR A 95 2.23 -5.68 -5.03
C THR A 95 3.34 -4.79 -4.45
N ALA A 96 3.41 -4.74 -3.13
CA ALA A 96 4.48 -4.03 -2.45
C ALA A 96 5.81 -4.72 -2.76
N ARG A 97 6.85 -3.95 -3.13
CA ARG A 97 8.16 -4.47 -3.51
C ARG A 97 9.29 -3.67 -2.87
N VAL A 98 10.33 -4.38 -2.46
CA VAL A 98 11.59 -3.83 -1.98
C VAL A 98 12.69 -4.34 -2.90
N VAL A 99 13.26 -3.45 -3.71
CA VAL A 99 14.38 -3.79 -4.61
C VAL A 99 15.66 -3.24 -4.02
N VAL A 100 16.65 -4.09 -3.80
CA VAL A 100 17.95 -3.70 -3.25
C VAL A 100 19.05 -4.03 -4.24
N ASN A 101 19.88 -3.05 -4.59
CA ASN A 101 21.06 -3.28 -5.41
C ASN A 101 22.29 -3.52 -4.55
N GLU A 102 22.90 -4.71 -4.60
CA GLU A 102 24.07 -5.04 -3.77
C GLU A 102 25.28 -4.17 -4.13
N ARG A 103 25.46 -3.86 -5.42
CA ARG A 103 26.62 -3.11 -5.91
C ARG A 103 26.56 -1.63 -5.54
N THR A 104 25.40 -1.01 -5.59
CA THR A 104 25.24 0.44 -5.34
C THR A 104 24.70 0.75 -3.95
N GLY A 105 24.16 -0.23 -3.22
CA GLY A 105 23.47 -0.01 -1.95
C GLY A 105 22.14 0.74 -2.10
N THR A 106 21.61 0.84 -3.33
CA THR A 106 20.36 1.55 -3.59
C THR A 106 19.18 0.67 -3.17
N VAL A 107 18.28 1.21 -2.36
CA VAL A 107 17.02 0.58 -1.96
C VAL A 107 15.87 1.34 -2.64
N VAL A 108 14.99 0.62 -3.31
CA VAL A 108 13.78 1.17 -3.96
C VAL A 108 12.57 0.48 -3.36
N LEU A 109 11.64 1.30 -2.87
CA LEU A 109 10.38 0.86 -2.29
C LEU A 109 9.25 1.15 -3.28
N SER A 110 8.35 0.19 -3.49
CA SER A 110 7.19 0.32 -4.37
C SER A 110 5.94 -0.22 -3.69
N GLY A 111 4.80 0.43 -3.89
CA GLY A 111 3.54 0.06 -3.23
C GLY A 111 3.55 0.36 -1.73
N ASP A 112 2.64 -0.28 -1.01
CA ASP A 112 2.47 -0.11 0.44
C ASP A 112 3.32 -1.13 1.21
N VAL A 113 4.61 -0.82 1.41
CA VAL A 113 5.53 -1.71 2.14
C VAL A 113 5.42 -1.45 3.64
N SER A 114 5.09 -2.49 4.39
CA SER A 114 5.03 -2.44 5.85
C SER A 114 5.78 -3.60 6.52
N ILE A 115 6.11 -3.45 7.80
CA ILE A 115 6.83 -4.45 8.60
C ILE A 115 6.08 -4.71 9.91
N SER A 116 5.93 -5.98 10.24
CA SER A 116 5.41 -6.43 11.54
C SER A 116 6.48 -6.37 12.63
N GLU A 117 6.06 -6.39 13.90
CA GLU A 117 6.99 -6.44 15.03
C GLU A 117 7.99 -7.59 14.89
N VAL A 118 9.29 -7.25 14.89
CA VAL A 118 10.38 -8.20 14.69
C VAL A 118 11.66 -7.69 15.33
N ALA A 119 12.43 -8.60 15.91
CA ALA A 119 13.78 -8.33 16.39
C ALA A 119 14.79 -9.16 15.59
N VAL A 120 15.80 -8.49 15.03
CA VAL A 120 16.85 -9.08 14.19
C VAL A 120 18.20 -8.77 14.80
N ALA A 121 19.03 -9.79 14.97
CA ALA A 121 20.42 -9.65 15.36
C ALA A 121 21.31 -10.07 14.18
N HIS A 122 22.17 -9.17 13.71
CA HIS A 122 23.07 -9.43 12.60
C HIS A 122 24.44 -8.78 12.85
N GLY A 123 25.51 -9.58 12.88
CA GLY A 123 26.85 -9.09 13.21
C GLY A 123 26.90 -8.48 14.61
N ASN A 124 27.31 -7.22 14.70
CA ASN A 124 27.31 -6.40 15.92
C ASN A 124 26.07 -5.51 16.04
N LEU A 125 25.05 -5.67 15.18
CA LEU A 125 23.83 -4.86 15.18
C LEU A 125 22.65 -5.66 15.75
N ARG A 126 21.83 -4.98 16.55
CA ARG A 126 20.52 -5.47 17.01
C ARG A 126 19.45 -4.46 16.63
N VAL A 127 18.52 -4.88 15.79
CA VAL A 127 17.40 -4.08 15.29
C VAL A 127 16.13 -4.62 15.92
N SER A 128 15.30 -3.76 16.49
CA SER A 128 14.00 -4.16 17.05
C SER A 128 12.93 -3.21 16.59
N VAL A 129 12.03 -3.70 15.74
CA VAL A 129 10.84 -2.99 15.28
C VAL A 129 9.71 -3.32 16.25
N HIS A 130 9.13 -2.31 16.88
CA HIS A 130 7.97 -2.46 17.77
C HIS A 130 6.79 -1.68 17.21
N SER A 131 5.59 -2.23 17.23
CA SER A 131 4.38 -1.47 16.92
C SER A 131 3.85 -0.81 18.19
N SER A 132 3.98 0.51 18.32
CA SER A 132 3.32 1.24 19.41
C SER A 132 1.85 1.49 19.02
N THR A 133 0.90 0.80 19.65
CA THR A 133 -0.49 1.25 19.65
C THR A 133 -0.62 2.30 20.73
N GLY A 134 -0.50 3.57 20.35
CA GLY A 134 -0.67 4.70 21.26
C GLY A 134 -2.10 4.74 21.79
N VAL A 135 -2.36 4.13 22.95
CA VAL A 135 -3.59 4.39 23.70
C VAL A 135 -3.41 5.74 24.39
N SER A 136 -3.99 6.79 23.80
CA SER A 136 -4.08 8.10 24.44
C SER A 136 -5.11 8.01 25.57
N GLN A 137 -4.66 7.58 26.75
CA GLN A 137 -5.42 7.72 27.99
C GLN A 137 -4.99 9.03 28.67
N PRO A 138 -5.88 10.05 28.74
CA PRO A 138 -5.62 11.24 29.54
C PRO A 138 -5.32 10.85 30.98
N ALA A 139 -4.24 11.38 31.54
CA ALA A 139 -3.80 11.08 32.89
C ALA A 139 -4.95 11.25 33.89
N ALA A 140 -5.28 10.17 34.61
CA ALA A 140 -6.15 10.24 35.78
C ALA A 140 -5.41 10.99 36.88
N PHE A 141 -5.61 12.31 36.96
CA PHE A 141 -5.21 13.10 38.10
C PHE A 141 -6.06 12.69 39.31
N GLY A 142 -5.52 11.78 40.12
CA GLY A 142 -6.17 11.28 41.32
C GLY A 142 -5.17 10.84 42.37
N GLY A 143 -4.72 11.80 43.19
CA GLY A 143 -4.51 11.67 44.64
C GLY A 143 -3.51 10.63 45.17
N GLY A 144 -2.35 11.12 45.59
CA GLY A 144 -1.70 10.83 46.88
C GLY A 144 -1.52 9.37 47.31
N GLY A 145 -0.28 8.89 47.22
CA GLY A 145 0.18 7.71 47.95
C GLY A 145 1.70 7.71 48.05
N ASP A 146 2.22 8.00 49.24
CA ASP A 146 3.61 7.71 49.59
C ASP A 146 3.80 6.19 49.59
N THR A 147 4.80 5.68 48.87
CA THR A 147 5.37 4.36 49.17
C THR A 147 6.88 4.38 48.93
N ALA A 148 7.58 3.81 49.90
CA ALA A 148 8.97 4.05 50.23
C ALA A 148 9.91 2.92 49.75
N VAL A 149 11.15 3.31 49.38
CA VAL A 149 12.46 2.69 49.73
C VAL A 149 12.93 1.41 48.99
N VAL A 150 13.90 1.67 48.06
CA VAL A 150 15.15 0.98 47.62
C VAL A 150 15.29 -0.54 47.41
N ASN A 151 16.05 -0.89 46.36
CA ASN A 151 17.29 -1.67 46.56
C ASN A 151 18.41 -1.28 45.57
N ASN A 152 19.62 -1.20 46.11
CA ASN A 152 20.86 -0.81 45.44
C ASN A 152 21.42 -2.01 44.64
N SER A 153 21.97 -1.78 43.45
CA SER A 153 22.88 -2.72 42.79
C SER A 153 23.76 -1.96 41.81
N ASP A 154 24.94 -1.58 42.28
CA ASP A 154 26.10 -1.26 41.46
C ASP A 154 26.42 -2.48 40.59
N LEU A 155 26.20 -2.36 39.28
CA LEU A 155 26.70 -3.29 38.28
C LEU A 155 27.34 -2.47 37.17
N THR A 156 28.61 -2.15 37.38
CA THR A 156 29.53 -1.75 36.31
C THR A 156 29.68 -2.94 35.38
N VAL A 157 28.97 -2.91 34.26
CA VAL A 157 29.23 -3.78 33.11
C VAL A 157 29.71 -2.87 31.99
N GLU A 158 31.04 -2.84 31.80
CA GLU A 158 31.64 -2.40 30.54
C GLU A 158 31.41 -3.49 29.50
N GLU A 159 30.17 -3.60 29.01
CA GLU A 159 29.92 -4.17 27.69
C GLU A 159 29.72 -2.98 26.76
N GLU A 160 30.54 -2.91 25.72
CA GLU A 160 30.36 -1.97 24.62
C GLU A 160 28.99 -2.25 23.98
N LEU A 161 27.97 -1.57 24.49
CA LEU A 161 26.58 -1.72 24.08
C LEU A 161 26.50 -1.42 22.60
N ALA A 162 26.28 -2.47 21.79
CA ALA A 162 25.84 -2.31 20.42
C ALA A 162 24.61 -1.36 20.40
N PRO A 163 24.60 -0.32 19.57
CA PRO A 163 23.53 0.66 19.58
C PRO A 163 22.19 -0.02 19.28
N LEU A 164 21.30 0.00 20.27
CA LEU A 164 19.90 -0.41 20.13
C LEU A 164 19.19 0.64 19.28
N ILE A 165 18.72 0.23 18.10
CA ILE A 165 17.96 1.11 17.21
C ILE A 165 16.49 0.99 17.59
N LEU A 166 15.96 2.05 18.21
CA LEU A 166 14.53 2.23 18.36
C LEU A 166 14.05 3.04 17.15
N ILE A 167 13.22 2.42 16.32
CA ILE A 167 12.68 3.05 15.11
C ILE A 167 11.40 3.81 15.53
N PRO A 168 11.37 5.15 15.39
CA PRO A 168 10.20 5.94 15.78
C PRO A 168 8.99 5.66 14.88
N GLU A 169 7.83 5.92 15.47
CA GLU A 169 6.47 5.58 15.03
C GLU A 169 6.23 5.52 13.52
N GLY A 170 5.99 4.30 13.05
CA GLY A 170 5.61 3.96 11.69
C GLY A 170 6.04 2.53 11.43
N ASN A 171 5.12 1.62 11.13
CA ASN A 171 5.46 0.25 10.72
C ASN A 171 6.06 0.23 9.29
N THR A 172 6.87 1.23 8.92
CA THR A 172 7.36 1.43 7.56
C THR A 172 8.80 0.96 7.44
N ILE A 173 9.07 0.21 6.37
CA ILE A 173 10.41 -0.22 5.99
C ILE A 173 11.37 0.96 5.79
N THR A 174 10.85 2.13 5.42
CA THR A 174 11.62 3.34 5.16
C THR A 174 12.39 3.75 6.40
N ASP A 175 11.73 3.76 7.56
CA ASP A 175 12.33 4.17 8.82
C ASP A 175 13.45 3.20 9.26
N VAL A 176 13.30 1.90 8.99
CA VAL A 176 14.34 0.89 9.22
C VAL A 176 15.54 1.14 8.33
N VAL A 177 15.31 1.33 7.02
CA VAL A 177 16.38 1.55 6.04
C VAL A 177 17.14 2.84 6.33
N ASP A 178 16.43 3.92 6.67
CA ASP A 178 17.02 5.21 7.00
C ASP A 178 17.85 5.14 8.30
N ALA A 179 17.34 4.47 9.34
CA ALA A 179 18.07 4.28 10.58
C ALA A 179 19.36 3.44 10.36
N LEU A 180 19.30 2.38 9.55
CA LEU A 180 20.46 1.55 9.23
C LEU A 180 21.48 2.31 8.38
N ASN A 181 21.03 3.09 7.39
CA ASN A 181 21.88 3.94 6.56
C ASN A 181 22.58 5.02 7.39
N ALA A 182 21.87 5.65 8.34
CA ALA A 182 22.44 6.66 9.23
C ALA A 182 23.56 6.11 10.13
N LEU A 183 23.52 4.82 10.44
CA LEU A 183 24.55 4.12 11.23
C LEU A 183 25.73 3.61 10.38
N GLY A 184 25.72 3.87 9.07
CA GLY A 184 26.78 3.43 8.18
C GLY A 184 26.81 1.92 7.95
N THR A 185 25.65 1.25 8.07
CA THR A 185 25.50 -0.18 7.78
C THR A 185 25.96 -0.47 6.35
N SER A 186 26.74 -1.53 6.14
CA SER A 186 27.17 -1.89 4.78
C SER A 186 25.98 -2.40 3.96
N SER A 187 26.02 -2.25 2.63
CA SER A 187 24.96 -2.77 1.75
C SER A 187 24.68 -4.26 1.98
N ARG A 188 25.72 -5.04 2.31
CA ARG A 188 25.60 -6.47 2.61
C ARG A 188 24.85 -6.73 3.92
N ASP A 189 25.17 -5.96 4.96
CA ASP A 189 24.50 -6.11 6.26
C ASP A 189 23.04 -5.68 6.16
N LEU A 190 22.74 -4.61 5.40
CA LEU A 190 21.37 -4.18 5.13
C LEU A 190 20.59 -5.28 4.40
N ILE A 191 21.14 -5.86 3.34
CA ILE A 191 20.51 -6.96 2.60
C ILE A 191 20.25 -8.15 3.53
N ALA A 192 21.22 -8.52 4.37
CA ALA A 192 21.07 -9.65 5.28
C ALA A 192 19.99 -9.41 6.34
N ILE A 193 19.88 -8.18 6.86
CA ILE A 193 18.80 -7.79 7.78
C ILE A 193 17.44 -7.85 7.07
N LEU A 194 17.32 -7.30 5.86
CA LEU A 194 16.07 -7.34 5.10
C LEU A 194 15.65 -8.77 4.74
N GLN A 195 16.59 -9.62 4.35
CA GLN A 195 16.35 -11.05 4.11
C GLN A 195 15.92 -11.77 5.39
N ALA A 196 16.46 -11.39 6.56
CA ALA A 196 16.06 -11.97 7.84
C ALA A 196 14.63 -11.54 8.21
N ILE A 197 14.25 -10.28 7.97
CA ILE A 197 12.89 -9.77 8.19
C ILE A 197 11.88 -10.47 7.25
N ASP A 198 12.24 -10.63 5.98
CA ASP A 198 11.45 -11.37 4.98
C ASP A 198 11.27 -12.84 5.35
N SER A 199 12.37 -13.51 5.74
CA SER A 199 12.36 -14.92 6.18
C SER A 199 11.56 -15.13 7.47
N ALA A 200 11.46 -14.11 8.33
CA ALA A 200 10.61 -14.13 9.52
C ALA A 200 9.13 -13.91 9.21
N GLY A 201 8.77 -13.61 7.95
CA GLY A 201 7.41 -13.26 7.54
C GLY A 201 6.94 -11.91 8.07
N ALA A 202 7.88 -11.07 8.54
CA ALA A 202 7.58 -9.76 9.08
C ALA A 202 7.51 -8.70 7.98
N LEU A 203 8.14 -8.91 6.81
CA LEU A 203 8.06 -8.00 5.67
C LEU A 203 6.79 -8.26 4.84
N HIS A 204 5.94 -7.26 4.71
CA HIS A 204 4.76 -7.30 3.84
C HIS A 204 5.09 -6.71 2.46
N ALA A 205 6.03 -7.33 1.75
CA ALA A 205 6.42 -6.99 0.38
C ALA A 205 7.26 -8.11 -0.24
N GLU A 206 7.35 -8.14 -1.58
CA GLU A 206 8.32 -8.98 -2.28
C GLU A 206 9.72 -8.34 -2.20
N LEU A 207 10.70 -9.07 -1.66
CA LEU A 207 12.10 -8.66 -1.64
C LEU A 207 12.83 -9.17 -2.90
N GLU A 208 13.39 -8.25 -3.69
CA GLU A 208 14.22 -8.54 -4.87
C GLU A 208 15.63 -7.97 -4.71
N ILE A 209 16.66 -8.75 -5.07
CA ILE A 209 18.06 -8.36 -4.94
C ILE A 209 18.72 -8.34 -6.32
N GLN A 210 19.38 -7.22 -6.65
CA GLN A 210 19.96 -6.91 -7.98
C GLN A 210 21.44 -6.49 -7.95
#